data_AF-A0A4Q3IMX7-F1
#
_entry.id   AF-A0A4Q3IMX7-F1
#
_cell.length_a   1.000
_cell.length_b   1.000
_cell.length_c   1.000
_cell.angle_alpha   90.00
_cell.angle_beta   90.00
_cell.angle_gamma   90.00
#
_symmetry.space_group_name_H-M   'P 1'
#
loop_
_entity.id
_entity.type
_entity.pdbx_description
1 polymer ?
#
loop_
_entity_poly.entity_id
_entity_poly.type
_entity_poly.pdbx_seq_one_letter_code
_entity_poly.pdbx_strand_id
1 'polypeptide(L)'
;TIEGGDGAIAIQAIGTGTNLNIVNSGTIRAGAGQSIAIQVVQGFFGVIDLELRAGSQIIGDVVANAARNANVLRLGGADDWTLDGGIGSTSQYRNFDRLEKTGASTWTIAGSGDFSGATTIAEGALIVNGSLAGSAVTVASGARLGGSGTVGATTLASGSRITPGNSIGTLTVNGTYVQNAGSVYEVEVDPTIATSDRIDVKGTATLADGASVSVINYTGGTFVAGQRYTILTSTGLTGSYSGDLVLSGFLSLRNSSDATNAYLTVVQTATAGSIGGTGNEQAVGSAVDSLPSGNAVQTGVYNQPTVEAGQGALRQLAGEIHASARSVLVDESWHVRSAVNDRLRSAFGTVGAAPMATLSYGFTADLAPAVKGPMPKLPSAERFAVWGQGYGSWGRTRSDGNAASLSRSTG
;
A
#
# COMPACT_ATOMS: atom_id res chain seq x y z
N THR A 1 -14.81 -17.63 35.61
CA THR A 1 -15.00 -16.46 36.49
C THR A 1 -14.54 -16.82 37.88
N ILE A 2 -13.74 -15.95 38.50
CA ILE A 2 -13.40 -15.99 39.93
C ILE A 2 -14.01 -14.74 40.55
N GLU A 3 -14.71 -14.87 41.68
CA GLU A 3 -15.39 -13.77 42.35
C GLU A 3 -15.15 -13.84 43.86
N GLY A 4 -14.83 -12.70 44.46
CA GLY A 4 -14.73 -12.57 45.91
C GLY A 4 -16.10 -12.67 46.57
N GLY A 5 -16.18 -13.25 47.76
CA GLY A 5 -17.37 -13.14 48.60
C GLY A 5 -17.62 -11.70 49.07
N ASP A 6 -18.76 -11.42 49.70
CA ASP A 6 -19.09 -10.09 50.23
C ASP A 6 -17.96 -9.54 51.13
N GLY A 7 -17.48 -8.34 50.82
CA GLY A 7 -16.32 -7.68 51.45
C GLY A 7 -14.94 -8.28 51.12
N ALA A 8 -14.86 -9.38 50.37
CA ALA A 8 -13.65 -10.15 50.15
C ALA A 8 -12.95 -9.85 48.82
N ILE A 9 -11.62 -10.04 48.83
CA ILE A 9 -10.76 -9.98 47.65
C ILE A 9 -10.84 -11.34 46.94
N ALA A 10 -10.92 -11.35 45.61
CA ALA A 10 -11.01 -12.60 44.84
C ALA A 10 -9.75 -13.45 44.92
N ILE A 11 -8.57 -12.83 44.79
CA ILE A 11 -7.28 -13.51 44.93
C ILE A 11 -6.39 -12.71 45.87
N GLN A 12 -6.04 -13.29 47.00
CA GLN A 12 -5.14 -12.67 47.97
C GLN A 12 -3.97 -13.62 48.27
N ALA A 13 -2.74 -13.14 48.09
CA ALA A 13 -1.54 -13.83 48.55
C ALA A 13 -1.12 -13.31 49.92
N ILE A 14 -1.00 -14.23 50.89
CA ILE A 14 -0.63 -13.99 52.29
C ILE A 14 0.48 -14.96 52.73
N GLY A 15 1.29 -14.57 53.73
CA GLY A 15 2.32 -15.43 54.34
C GLY A 15 3.66 -15.48 53.59
N THR A 16 4.50 -16.47 53.89
CA THR A 16 5.90 -16.55 53.43
C THR A 16 6.08 -17.33 52.12
N GLY A 17 5.24 -17.06 51.12
CA GLY A 17 5.31 -17.73 49.81
C GLY A 17 6.48 -17.27 48.94
N THR A 18 6.78 -18.06 47.91
CA THR A 18 7.92 -17.83 47.00
C THR A 18 7.60 -16.87 45.86
N ASN A 19 6.57 -17.10 45.03
CA ASN A 19 6.07 -16.22 43.97
C ASN A 19 4.59 -16.54 43.68
N LEU A 20 3.82 -15.56 43.22
CA LEU A 20 2.44 -15.72 42.76
C LEU A 20 2.39 -15.59 41.23
N ASN A 21 2.10 -16.69 40.54
CA ASN A 21 1.99 -16.70 39.07
C ASN A 21 0.53 -16.88 38.68
N ILE A 22 -0.03 -15.92 37.95
CA ILE A 22 -1.42 -15.94 37.49
C ILE A 22 -1.41 -15.79 35.97
N VAL A 23 -2.12 -16.68 35.28
CA VAL A 23 -2.45 -16.51 33.86
C VAL A 23 -3.96 -16.40 33.77
N ASN A 24 -4.48 -15.26 33.32
CA ASN A 24 -5.92 -15.00 33.25
C ASN A 24 -6.39 -14.80 31.81
N SER A 25 -7.46 -15.50 31.45
CA SER A 25 -8.19 -15.37 30.18
C SER A 25 -9.70 -15.26 30.39
N GLY A 26 -10.15 -14.93 31.60
CA GLY A 26 -11.56 -14.79 31.95
C GLY A 26 -11.78 -13.66 32.95
N THR A 27 -12.94 -13.65 33.61
CA THR A 27 -13.28 -12.60 34.57
C THR A 27 -12.77 -12.93 35.98
N ILE A 28 -12.07 -11.98 36.60
CA ILE A 28 -11.76 -11.95 38.04
C ILE A 28 -12.42 -10.71 38.65
N ARG A 29 -13.23 -10.86 39.69
CA ARG A 29 -14.04 -9.77 40.24
C ARG A 29 -13.92 -9.66 41.76
N ALA A 30 -13.66 -8.46 42.27
CA ALA A 30 -13.75 -8.15 43.69
C ALA A 30 -15.17 -8.41 44.22
N GLY A 31 -15.29 -8.91 45.45
CA GLY A 31 -16.60 -9.12 46.06
C GLY A 31 -17.37 -7.81 46.27
N ALA A 32 -18.68 -7.92 46.50
CA ALA A 32 -19.50 -6.75 46.80
C ALA A 32 -18.90 -5.96 47.98
N GLY A 33 -18.86 -4.62 47.89
CA GLY A 33 -18.26 -3.77 48.92
C GLY A 33 -16.72 -3.81 48.98
N GLN A 34 -16.04 -4.55 48.12
CA GLN A 34 -14.58 -4.57 47.98
C GLN A 34 -14.16 -3.92 46.66
N SER A 35 -13.10 -3.11 46.68
CA SER A 35 -12.54 -2.49 45.47
C SER A 35 -11.36 -3.28 44.89
N ILE A 36 -10.69 -4.10 45.69
CA ILE A 36 -9.49 -4.86 45.27
C ILE A 36 -9.88 -6.26 44.82
N ALA A 37 -9.56 -6.60 43.57
CA ALA A 37 -9.79 -7.94 43.01
C ALA A 37 -8.61 -8.87 43.28
N ILE A 38 -7.38 -8.37 43.14
CA ILE A 38 -6.15 -9.12 43.36
C ILE A 38 -5.21 -8.34 44.27
N GLN A 39 -4.69 -8.97 45.32
CA GLN A 39 -3.75 -8.34 46.24
C GLN A 39 -2.61 -9.27 46.64
N VAL A 40 -1.39 -8.72 46.64
CA VAL A 40 -0.25 -9.32 47.34
C VAL A 40 0.07 -8.45 48.56
N VAL A 41 -0.09 -9.01 49.77
CA VAL A 41 0.08 -8.25 51.02
C VAL A 41 1.56 -7.97 51.32
N GLN A 42 1.83 -6.91 52.09
CA GLN A 42 3.19 -6.45 52.45
C GLN A 42 4.05 -7.50 53.20
N GLY A 43 3.43 -8.53 53.79
CA GLY A 43 4.13 -9.67 54.42
C GLY A 43 4.53 -10.80 53.47
N PHE A 44 4.13 -10.73 52.19
CA PHE A 44 4.49 -11.74 51.20
C PHE A 44 5.91 -11.52 50.68
N PHE A 45 6.72 -12.58 50.69
CA PHE A 45 8.14 -12.48 50.33
C PHE A 45 8.40 -12.63 48.82
N GLY A 46 7.43 -13.18 48.09
CA GLY A 46 7.49 -13.33 46.65
C GLY A 46 7.04 -12.12 45.84
N VAL A 47 7.26 -12.21 44.52
CA VAL A 47 6.71 -11.28 43.52
C VAL A 47 5.44 -11.85 42.89
N ILE A 48 4.69 -11.00 42.19
CA ILE A 48 3.62 -11.43 41.29
C ILE A 48 4.08 -11.40 39.84
N ASP A 49 3.83 -12.49 39.12
CA ASP A 49 3.84 -12.57 37.67
C ASP A 49 2.38 -12.73 37.20
N LEU A 50 1.76 -11.62 36.78
CA LEU A 50 0.39 -11.61 36.25
C LEU A 50 0.41 -11.53 34.73
N GLU A 51 0.07 -12.62 34.06
CA GLU A 51 -0.15 -12.66 32.62
C GLU A 51 -1.63 -12.54 32.29
N LEU A 52 -1.98 -11.54 31.49
CA LEU A 52 -3.31 -11.37 30.93
C LEU A 52 -3.31 -11.89 29.49
N ARG A 53 -4.36 -12.62 29.12
CA ARG A 53 -4.64 -13.11 27.77
C ARG A 53 -6.00 -12.59 27.31
N ALA A 54 -6.31 -12.75 26.03
CA ALA A 54 -7.62 -12.41 25.50
C ALA A 54 -8.76 -13.04 26.33
N GLY A 55 -9.82 -12.27 26.54
CA GLY A 55 -10.91 -12.61 27.46
C GLY A 55 -10.67 -12.21 28.92
N SER A 56 -9.46 -11.77 29.29
CA SER A 56 -9.19 -11.26 30.63
C SER A 56 -9.99 -10.00 30.92
N GLN A 57 -10.75 -10.03 32.02
CA GLN A 57 -11.43 -8.87 32.58
C GLN A 57 -11.24 -8.89 34.09
N ILE A 58 -10.63 -7.84 34.64
CA ILE A 58 -10.50 -7.67 36.08
C ILE A 58 -11.46 -6.55 36.51
N ILE A 59 -12.36 -6.88 37.43
CA ILE A 59 -13.32 -5.93 37.98
C ILE A 59 -12.88 -5.62 39.41
N GLY A 60 -12.14 -4.52 39.54
CA GLY A 60 -11.47 -4.10 40.76
C GLY A 60 -9.98 -3.87 40.55
N ASP A 61 -9.31 -3.35 41.58
CA ASP A 61 -7.89 -3.04 41.57
C ASP A 61 -7.04 -4.31 41.66
N VAL A 62 -5.87 -4.27 41.02
CA VAL A 62 -4.78 -5.24 41.14
C VAL A 62 -3.61 -4.55 41.84
N VAL A 63 -3.32 -5.00 43.05
CA VAL A 63 -2.29 -4.39 43.90
C VAL A 63 -1.16 -5.39 44.12
N ALA A 64 -0.07 -5.21 43.37
CA ALA A 64 1.17 -5.94 43.58
C ALA A 64 1.89 -5.46 44.86
N ASN A 65 2.93 -6.20 45.27
CA ASN A 65 3.64 -5.92 46.50
C ASN A 65 4.66 -4.78 46.31
N ALA A 66 4.39 -3.62 46.91
CA ALA A 66 5.27 -2.45 46.84
C ALA A 66 6.63 -2.64 47.54
N ALA A 67 6.79 -3.66 48.39
CA ALA A 67 8.09 -3.98 49.02
C ALA A 67 9.01 -4.80 48.10
N ARG A 68 8.54 -5.18 46.91
CA ARG A 68 9.29 -5.93 45.90
C ARG A 68 9.52 -5.07 44.67
N ASN A 69 10.59 -5.37 43.94
CA ASN A 69 11.05 -4.62 42.77
C ASN A 69 11.10 -5.48 41.50
N ALA A 70 10.27 -6.51 41.48
CA ALA A 70 10.28 -7.55 40.45
C ALA A 70 8.86 -8.09 40.14
N ASN A 71 7.83 -7.29 40.37
CA ASN A 71 6.46 -7.60 39.99
C ASN A 71 6.25 -7.35 38.49
N VAL A 72 5.61 -8.29 37.80
CA VAL A 72 5.39 -8.25 36.34
C VAL A 72 3.92 -8.21 36.02
N LEU A 73 3.56 -7.24 35.18
CA LEU A 73 2.34 -7.32 34.38
C LEU A 73 2.75 -7.75 32.98
N ARG A 74 2.28 -8.92 32.54
CA ARG A 74 2.52 -9.46 31.21
C ARG A 74 1.25 -9.44 30.40
N LEU A 75 1.33 -8.91 29.20
CA LEU A 75 0.30 -8.95 28.18
C LEU A 75 0.70 -10.04 27.19
N GLY A 76 -0.07 -11.11 27.13
CA GLY A 76 0.30 -12.35 26.44
C GLY A 76 -0.85 -12.97 25.63
N GLY A 77 -0.64 -14.21 25.21
CA GLY A 77 -1.62 -14.97 24.43
C GLY A 77 -1.48 -14.83 22.92
N ALA A 78 -2.36 -15.53 22.20
CA ALA A 78 -2.37 -15.60 20.73
C ALA A 78 -3.37 -14.63 20.08
N ASP A 79 -4.46 -14.31 20.78
CA ASP A 79 -5.53 -13.44 20.28
C ASP A 79 -5.36 -12.00 20.80
N ASP A 80 -5.82 -11.04 20.00
CA ASP A 80 -5.74 -9.62 20.30
C ASP A 80 -6.65 -9.23 21.47
N TRP A 81 -6.20 -8.27 22.28
CA TRP A 81 -7.00 -7.77 23.40
C TRP A 81 -6.66 -6.32 23.79
N THR A 82 -7.51 -5.73 24.62
CA THR A 82 -7.30 -4.39 25.19
C THR A 82 -7.20 -4.51 26.71
N LEU A 83 -6.19 -3.86 27.29
CA LEU A 83 -6.05 -3.74 28.73
C LEU A 83 -7.20 -2.90 29.30
N ASP A 84 -7.88 -3.43 30.28
CA ASP A 84 -8.88 -2.71 31.07
C ASP A 84 -8.19 -1.71 32.00
N GLY A 85 -8.56 -0.44 31.96
CA GLY A 85 -7.97 0.56 32.85
C GLY A 85 -6.49 0.91 32.56
N GLY A 86 -5.84 1.54 33.53
CA GLY A 86 -4.46 2.05 33.43
C GLY A 86 -3.50 1.36 34.38
N ILE A 87 -2.21 1.65 34.22
CA ILE A 87 -1.12 1.15 35.06
C ILE A 87 -0.48 2.33 35.78
N GLY A 88 -0.32 2.24 37.10
CA GLY A 88 0.16 3.35 37.91
C GLY A 88 -0.22 3.25 39.38
N SER A 89 0.25 4.20 40.19
CA SER A 89 0.03 4.28 41.64
C SER A 89 -1.44 4.48 42.01
N THR A 90 -2.23 5.12 41.15
CA THR A 90 -3.66 5.38 41.34
C THR A 90 -4.55 4.65 40.33
N SER A 91 -3.96 3.91 39.40
CA SER A 91 -4.68 3.20 38.36
C SER A 91 -5.14 1.82 38.82
N GLN A 92 -5.77 1.04 37.93
CA GLN A 92 -6.24 -0.30 38.26
C GLN A 92 -5.07 -1.25 38.59
N TYR A 93 -3.99 -1.20 37.82
CA TYR A 93 -2.80 -2.02 38.02
C TYR A 93 -1.71 -1.24 38.75
N ARG A 94 -1.46 -1.58 40.02
CA ARG A 94 -0.58 -0.83 40.92
C ARG A 94 0.64 -1.64 41.36
N ASN A 95 1.74 -0.94 41.64
CA ASN A 95 3.00 -1.48 42.18
C ASN A 95 3.65 -2.56 41.30
N PHE A 96 3.37 -2.55 40.00
CA PHE A 96 4.15 -3.34 39.05
C PHE A 96 5.46 -2.63 38.74
N ASP A 97 6.53 -3.41 38.56
CA ASP A 97 7.88 -2.89 38.30
C ASP A 97 8.24 -2.96 36.82
N ARG A 98 7.64 -3.92 36.10
CA ARG A 98 7.84 -4.11 34.68
C ARG A 98 6.55 -4.49 33.97
N LEU A 99 6.44 -4.01 32.74
CA LEU A 99 5.40 -4.37 31.79
C LEU A 99 6.05 -5.16 30.66
N GLU A 100 5.52 -6.33 30.34
CA GLU A 100 6.03 -7.16 29.25
C GLU A 100 4.91 -7.44 28.25
N LYS A 101 5.18 -7.23 26.96
CA LYS A 101 4.32 -7.71 25.87
C LYS A 101 4.98 -8.93 25.22
N THR A 102 4.29 -10.06 25.26
CA THR A 102 4.74 -11.38 24.80
C THR A 102 3.67 -12.04 23.94
N GLY A 103 3.99 -13.13 23.24
CA GLY A 103 3.07 -13.81 22.33
C GLY A 103 2.83 -13.03 21.04
N ALA A 104 2.26 -13.71 20.05
CA ALA A 104 2.06 -13.15 18.71
C ALA A 104 0.96 -12.09 18.62
N SER A 105 0.12 -11.94 19.64
CA SER A 105 -1.04 -11.05 19.62
C SER A 105 -0.68 -9.56 19.58
N THR A 106 -1.68 -8.75 19.29
CA THR A 106 -1.70 -7.30 19.50
C THR A 106 -2.42 -6.98 20.80
N TRP A 107 -1.75 -6.22 21.66
CA TRP A 107 -2.38 -5.66 22.85
C TRP A 107 -2.52 -4.15 22.75
N THR A 108 -3.69 -3.64 23.10
CA THR A 108 -3.94 -2.19 23.16
C THR A 108 -3.98 -1.71 24.61
N ILE A 109 -3.26 -0.62 24.90
CA ILE A 109 -3.37 0.13 26.15
C ILE A 109 -4.07 1.46 25.83
N ALA A 110 -5.35 1.55 26.20
CA ALA A 110 -6.13 2.78 26.07
C ALA A 110 -6.11 3.62 27.36
N GLY A 111 -5.88 3.00 28.52
CA GLY A 111 -5.78 3.68 29.80
C GLY A 111 -4.51 4.51 29.94
N SER A 112 -4.55 5.47 30.86
CA SER A 112 -3.40 6.30 31.24
C SER A 112 -3.11 6.13 32.73
N GLY A 113 -1.85 6.29 33.10
CA GLY A 113 -1.39 6.32 34.48
C GLY A 113 0.03 6.85 34.58
N ASP A 114 0.61 6.75 35.77
CA ASP A 114 1.95 7.22 36.12
C ASP A 114 2.98 6.08 36.21
N PHE A 115 2.73 4.96 35.50
CA PHE A 115 3.67 3.85 35.43
C PHE A 115 5.05 4.30 34.92
N SER A 116 6.08 4.01 35.73
CA SER A 116 7.47 4.36 35.48
C SER A 116 8.41 3.16 35.40
N GLY A 117 7.87 1.95 35.60
CA GLY A 117 8.61 0.71 35.39
C GLY A 117 9.00 0.52 33.93
N ALA A 118 9.96 -0.37 33.66
CA ALA A 118 10.39 -0.65 32.28
C ALA A 118 9.30 -1.41 31.50
N THR A 119 9.10 -1.03 30.23
CA THR A 119 8.25 -1.77 29.29
C THR A 119 9.10 -2.49 28.25
N THR A 120 8.94 -3.81 28.13
CA THR A 120 9.58 -4.60 27.08
C THR A 120 8.52 -5.21 26.16
N ILE A 121 8.60 -4.90 24.87
CA ILE A 121 7.80 -5.55 23.84
C ILE A 121 8.68 -6.63 23.22
N ALA A 122 8.55 -7.85 23.73
CA ALA A 122 9.36 -8.98 23.32
C ALA A 122 8.83 -9.62 22.03
N GLU A 123 7.51 -9.70 21.88
CA GLU A 123 6.84 -10.37 20.75
C GLU A 123 5.49 -9.70 20.42
N GLY A 124 5.05 -9.87 19.17
CA GLY A 124 3.78 -9.31 18.69
C GLY A 124 3.77 -7.78 18.70
N ALA A 125 2.62 -7.18 18.98
CA ALA A 125 2.45 -5.73 18.92
C ALA A 125 1.88 -5.13 20.21
N LEU A 126 2.41 -3.98 20.64
CA LEU A 126 1.79 -3.13 21.66
C LEU A 126 1.31 -1.83 21.01
N ILE A 127 0.02 -1.55 21.10
CA ILE A 127 -0.61 -0.31 20.65
C ILE A 127 -0.89 0.56 21.88
N VAL A 128 -0.22 1.70 21.98
CA VAL A 128 -0.40 2.65 23.08
C VAL A 128 -1.25 3.82 22.57
N ASN A 129 -2.52 3.83 22.97
CA ASN A 129 -3.45 4.93 22.69
C ASN A 129 -3.67 5.82 23.93
N GLY A 130 -3.35 5.32 25.12
CA GLY A 130 -3.30 6.07 26.36
C GLY A 130 -1.89 6.59 26.67
N SER A 131 -1.42 6.38 27.91
CA SER A 131 -0.13 6.90 28.37
C SER A 131 0.70 5.88 29.15
N LEU A 132 1.94 5.71 28.69
CA LEU A 132 3.08 5.11 29.36
C LEU A 132 4.23 6.12 29.44
N ALA A 133 3.93 7.42 29.60
CA ALA A 133 4.89 8.52 29.47
C ALA A 133 6.09 8.46 30.43
N GLY A 134 5.95 7.78 31.58
CA GLY A 134 7.03 7.57 32.55
C GLY A 134 7.87 6.30 32.30
N SER A 135 7.44 5.45 31.37
CA SER A 135 7.98 4.10 31.18
C SER A 135 8.97 4.05 30.03
N ALA A 136 10.20 3.60 30.31
CA ALA A 136 11.18 3.35 29.26
C ALA A 136 10.77 2.10 28.46
N VAL A 137 10.60 2.25 27.14
CA VAL A 137 10.14 1.20 26.23
C VAL A 137 11.30 0.64 25.42
N THR A 138 11.45 -0.68 25.44
CA THR A 138 12.34 -1.43 24.53
C THR A 138 11.52 -2.32 23.61
N VAL A 139 11.74 -2.21 22.30
CA VAL A 139 11.07 -3.03 21.29
C VAL A 139 12.07 -4.04 20.73
N ALA A 140 11.83 -5.32 20.98
CA ALA A 140 12.71 -6.40 20.56
C ALA A 140 12.57 -6.72 19.06
N SER A 141 13.51 -7.51 18.54
CA SER A 141 13.48 -8.00 17.17
C SER A 141 12.17 -8.75 16.89
N GLY A 142 11.51 -8.43 15.76
CA GLY A 142 10.23 -9.03 15.38
C GLY A 142 9.00 -8.46 16.10
N ALA A 143 9.20 -7.56 17.07
CA ALA A 143 8.11 -6.91 17.79
C ALA A 143 7.77 -5.52 17.23
N ARG A 144 6.55 -5.05 17.53
CA ARG A 144 6.00 -3.78 17.03
C ARG A 144 5.48 -2.88 18.14
N LEU A 145 5.83 -1.60 18.10
CA LEU A 145 5.18 -0.55 18.89
C LEU A 145 4.32 0.32 17.97
N GLY A 146 3.10 0.64 18.36
CA GLY A 146 2.26 1.58 17.63
C GLY A 146 1.28 2.36 18.50
N GLY A 147 0.31 3.01 17.86
CA GLY A 147 -0.75 3.81 18.51
C GLY A 147 -0.48 5.31 18.50
N SER A 148 -1.44 6.08 19.00
CA SER A 148 -1.44 7.55 18.98
C SER A 148 -1.25 8.21 20.35
N GLY A 149 -0.80 7.44 21.34
CA GLY A 149 -0.65 7.86 22.73
C GLY A 149 0.73 8.44 23.06
N THR A 150 1.11 8.32 24.32
CA THR A 150 2.44 8.71 24.81
C THR A 150 3.17 7.53 25.42
N VAL A 151 4.44 7.36 25.07
CA VAL A 151 5.39 6.43 25.70
C VAL A 151 6.55 7.23 26.30
N GLY A 152 7.31 6.64 27.23
CA GLY A 152 8.56 7.25 27.71
C GLY A 152 9.71 7.08 26.72
N ALA A 153 10.95 7.19 27.20
CA ALA A 153 12.13 6.97 26.37
C ALA A 153 12.04 5.62 25.63
N THR A 154 12.26 5.62 24.32
CA THR A 154 11.97 4.47 23.44
C THR A 154 13.22 4.04 22.69
N THR A 155 13.53 2.75 22.73
CA THR A 155 14.63 2.13 21.98
C THR A 155 14.11 1.00 21.10
N LEU A 156 14.40 1.07 19.81
CA LEU A 156 14.06 0.04 18.81
C LEU A 156 15.29 -0.84 18.55
N ALA A 157 15.19 -2.15 18.82
CA ALA A 157 16.25 -3.10 18.47
C ALA A 157 16.24 -3.43 16.97
N SER A 158 17.34 -3.97 16.45
CA SER A 158 17.37 -4.50 15.07
C SER A 158 16.22 -5.47 14.83
N GLY A 159 15.56 -5.36 13.67
CA GLY A 159 14.40 -6.19 13.31
C GLY A 159 13.08 -5.78 13.97
N SER A 160 13.06 -4.75 14.83
CA SER A 160 11.82 -4.20 15.40
C SER A 160 11.15 -3.18 14.47
N ARG A 161 9.86 -2.90 14.71
CA ARG A 161 9.11 -1.89 13.95
C ARG A 161 8.37 -0.91 14.88
N ILE A 162 8.33 0.36 14.49
CA ILE A 162 7.45 1.38 15.10
C ILE A 162 6.47 1.91 14.06
N THR A 163 5.20 2.05 14.46
CA THR A 163 4.07 2.38 13.58
C THR A 163 3.12 3.35 14.29
N PRO A 164 3.48 4.64 14.35
CA PRO A 164 2.66 5.66 15.00
C PRO A 164 1.25 5.73 14.43
N GLY A 165 0.30 6.14 15.26
CA GLY A 165 -1.08 6.41 14.86
C GLY A 165 -2.01 5.20 14.91
N ASN A 166 -3.26 5.50 14.50
CA ASN A 166 -4.27 4.55 14.01
C ASN A 166 -4.72 5.02 12.61
N SER A 167 -3.76 5.57 11.84
CA SER A 167 -3.89 6.03 10.45
C SER A 167 -4.78 7.27 10.20
N ILE A 168 -4.27 8.49 10.00
CA ILE A 168 -2.92 9.06 10.24
C ILE A 168 -2.88 9.63 11.68
N GLY A 169 -1.78 9.47 12.40
CA GLY A 169 -1.65 9.97 13.78
C GLY A 169 -0.24 10.27 14.27
N THR A 170 -0.14 10.70 15.53
CA THR A 170 1.13 11.01 16.19
C THR A 170 1.35 10.14 17.41
N LEU A 171 2.51 9.51 17.51
CA LEU A 171 2.98 8.85 18.73
C LEU A 171 3.98 9.77 19.43
N THR A 172 3.72 10.08 20.70
CA THR A 172 4.61 10.94 21.49
C THR A 172 5.62 10.12 22.27
N VAL A 173 6.90 10.46 22.17
CA VAL A 173 7.99 9.87 22.95
C VAL A 173 8.43 10.91 24.00
N ASN A 174 8.04 10.71 25.25
CA ASN A 174 8.41 11.54 26.39
C ASN A 174 9.79 11.15 26.93
N GLY A 175 10.83 11.48 26.16
CA GLY A 175 12.21 11.15 26.48
C GLY A 175 13.07 11.06 25.22
N THR A 176 14.14 10.27 25.30
CA THR A 176 14.99 10.00 24.14
C THR A 176 14.36 8.97 23.22
N TYR A 177 14.54 9.13 21.91
CA TYR A 177 14.19 8.13 20.90
C TYR A 177 15.47 7.58 20.26
N VAL A 178 15.62 6.26 20.24
CA VAL A 178 16.75 5.58 19.60
C VAL A 178 16.23 4.53 18.63
N GLN A 179 16.53 4.74 17.34
CA GLN A 179 16.27 3.78 16.29
C GLN A 179 17.58 3.11 15.87
N ASN A 180 17.80 1.87 16.31
CA ASN A 180 19.03 1.15 15.99
C ASN A 180 19.03 0.65 14.54
N ALA A 181 20.22 0.30 14.04
CA ALA A 181 20.40 -0.30 12.72
C ALA A 181 19.48 -1.51 12.54
N GLY A 182 18.88 -1.65 11.35
CA GLY A 182 17.97 -2.75 11.03
C GLY A 182 16.57 -2.65 11.63
N SER A 183 16.25 -1.59 12.39
CA SER A 183 14.88 -1.31 12.84
C SER A 183 14.14 -0.39 11.86
N VAL A 184 12.81 -0.52 11.79
CA VAL A 184 11.99 0.17 10.79
C VAL A 184 10.96 1.10 11.43
N TYR A 185 10.89 2.33 10.93
CA TYR A 185 9.74 3.22 11.13
C TYR A 185 8.79 3.05 9.93
N GLU A 186 7.61 2.48 10.16
CA GLU A 186 6.51 2.49 9.20
C GLU A 186 5.69 3.77 9.35
N VAL A 187 5.66 4.58 8.31
CA VAL A 187 4.92 5.83 8.27
C VAL A 187 3.82 5.74 7.22
N GLU A 188 2.60 6.05 7.61
CA GLU A 188 1.51 6.28 6.66
C GLU A 188 1.55 7.73 6.18
N VAL A 189 1.29 7.92 4.89
CA VAL A 189 1.19 9.24 4.25
C VAL A 189 -0.13 9.35 3.50
N ASP A 190 -0.69 10.55 3.49
CA ASP A 190 -1.80 10.94 2.63
C ASP A 190 -1.27 11.94 1.59
N PRO A 191 -1.07 11.48 0.34
CA PRO A 191 -0.60 12.34 -0.74
C PRO A 191 -1.59 13.43 -1.15
N THR A 192 -2.88 13.28 -0.82
CA THR A 192 -3.92 14.21 -1.27
C THR A 192 -3.93 15.51 -0.47
N ILE A 193 -3.56 15.45 0.81
CA ILE A 193 -3.51 16.58 1.74
C ILE A 193 -2.12 16.82 2.34
N ALA A 194 -1.11 16.08 1.89
CA ALA A 194 0.28 16.17 2.33
C ALA A 194 0.46 15.99 3.86
N THR A 195 -0.27 15.06 4.45
CA THR A 195 -0.13 14.68 5.86
C THR A 195 0.54 13.33 6.00
N SER A 196 1.13 13.06 7.16
CA SER A 196 1.77 11.78 7.48
C SER A 196 1.64 11.46 8.95
N ASP A 197 1.86 10.19 9.30
CA ASP A 197 2.17 9.87 10.68
C ASP A 197 3.40 10.63 11.15
N ARG A 198 3.49 10.79 12.46
CA ARG A 198 4.61 11.47 13.09
C ARG A 198 5.03 10.80 14.39
N ILE A 199 6.34 10.69 14.58
CA ILE A 199 6.95 10.50 15.91
C ILE A 199 7.29 11.88 16.47
N ASP A 200 6.68 12.24 17.60
CA ASP A 200 6.97 13.50 18.29
C ASP A 200 7.79 13.24 19.56
N VAL A 201 9.10 13.51 19.48
CA VAL A 201 10.06 13.22 20.54
C VAL A 201 10.25 14.48 21.41
N LYS A 202 9.94 14.38 22.70
CA LYS A 202 10.12 15.48 23.65
C LYS A 202 11.57 15.64 24.16
N GLY A 203 12.46 14.74 23.74
CA GLY A 203 13.91 14.83 23.93
C GLY A 203 14.67 14.67 22.61
N THR A 204 15.89 14.14 22.67
CA THR A 204 16.73 13.90 21.49
C THR A 204 16.34 12.61 20.76
N ALA A 205 16.48 12.62 19.44
CA ALA A 205 16.32 11.46 18.58
C ALA A 205 17.67 11.04 17.97
N THR A 206 17.97 9.75 17.99
CA THR A 206 19.14 9.16 17.33
C THR A 206 18.69 8.13 16.31
N LEU A 207 19.05 8.35 15.04
CA LEU A 207 18.87 7.40 13.95
C LEU A 207 20.23 6.79 13.65
N ALA A 208 20.42 5.52 14.03
CA ALA A 208 21.67 4.82 13.75
C ALA A 208 21.86 4.60 12.25
N ASP A 209 23.11 4.47 11.80
CA ASP A 209 23.40 4.07 10.43
C ASP A 209 22.78 2.68 10.14
N GLY A 210 22.04 2.56 9.05
CA GLY A 210 21.22 1.38 8.74
C GLY A 210 19.84 1.31 9.41
N ALA A 211 19.41 2.34 10.16
CA ALA A 211 17.99 2.52 10.49
C ALA A 211 17.20 2.88 9.23
N SER A 212 15.98 2.35 9.08
CA SER A 212 15.19 2.57 7.86
C SER A 212 13.79 3.09 8.12
N VAL A 213 13.22 3.70 7.09
CA VAL A 213 11.83 4.12 7.02
C VAL A 213 11.13 3.33 5.92
N SER A 214 9.86 3.01 6.13
CA SER A 214 8.97 2.32 5.18
C SER A 214 7.70 3.14 5.07
N VAL A 215 7.19 3.34 3.87
CA VAL A 215 6.04 4.24 3.64
C VAL A 215 4.85 3.46 3.16
N ILE A 216 3.67 3.76 3.73
CA ILE A 216 2.37 3.26 3.28
C ILE A 216 1.57 4.45 2.74
N ASN A 217 1.07 4.33 1.51
CA ASN A 217 0.11 5.29 0.96
C ASN A 217 -1.29 4.97 1.48
N TYR A 218 -1.73 5.67 2.52
CA TYR A 218 -2.94 5.35 3.27
C TYR A 218 -4.22 5.48 2.43
N THR A 219 -4.30 6.51 1.60
CA THR A 219 -5.49 6.79 0.77
C THR A 219 -5.43 6.14 -0.61
N GLY A 220 -4.26 5.64 -1.02
CA GLY A 220 -4.01 5.26 -2.41
C GLY A 220 -3.97 6.47 -3.37
N GLY A 221 -3.87 7.69 -2.83
CA GLY A 221 -3.82 8.93 -3.60
C GLY A 221 -2.54 9.08 -4.42
N THR A 222 -2.53 10.04 -5.36
CA THR A 222 -1.37 10.31 -6.20
C THR A 222 -0.37 11.23 -5.52
N PHE A 223 0.91 10.89 -5.62
CA PHE A 223 1.99 11.74 -5.15
C PHE A 223 2.24 12.89 -6.12
N VAL A 224 2.57 14.06 -5.56
CA VAL A 224 2.95 15.26 -6.32
C VAL A 224 4.38 15.64 -5.97
N ALA A 225 5.23 15.82 -6.98
CA ALA A 225 6.61 16.24 -6.79
C ALA A 225 6.71 17.55 -5.97
N GLY A 226 7.67 17.61 -5.05
CA GLY A 226 7.85 18.72 -4.13
C GLY A 226 7.03 18.62 -2.83
N GLN A 227 6.05 17.72 -2.74
CA GLN A 227 5.36 17.47 -1.46
C GLN A 227 6.35 16.96 -0.42
N ARG A 228 6.24 17.46 0.80
CA ARG A 228 7.12 17.13 1.92
C ARG A 228 6.29 16.75 3.14
N TYR A 229 6.67 15.65 3.77
CA TYR A 229 6.10 15.11 4.99
C TYR A 229 7.10 15.23 6.13
N THR A 230 6.69 15.77 7.27
CA THR A 230 7.49 15.78 8.49
C THR A 230 7.13 14.56 9.32
N ILE A 231 8.00 13.56 9.31
CA ILE A 231 7.72 12.24 9.90
C ILE A 231 8.27 12.10 11.33
N LEU A 232 9.28 12.90 11.68
CA LEU A 232 9.84 12.90 13.02
C LEU A 232 10.21 14.33 13.41
N THR A 233 9.87 14.70 14.64
CA THR A 233 10.34 15.95 15.26
C THR A 233 10.91 15.62 16.64
N SER A 234 11.97 16.32 17.03
CA SER A 234 12.70 16.14 18.27
C SER A 234 13.26 17.46 18.78
N THR A 235 13.83 17.48 19.99
CA THR A 235 14.61 18.64 20.46
C THR A 235 16.03 18.68 19.89
N GLY A 236 16.47 17.60 19.27
CA GLY A 236 17.76 17.45 18.62
C GLY A 236 17.86 16.09 17.93
N LEU A 237 18.19 16.09 16.64
CA LEU A 237 18.27 14.91 15.80
C LEU A 237 19.73 14.61 15.44
N THR A 238 20.17 13.39 15.70
CA THR A 238 21.48 12.87 15.28
C THR A 238 21.29 11.69 14.33
N GLY A 239 22.04 11.70 13.21
CA GLY A 239 21.90 10.71 12.14
C GLY A 239 20.79 11.04 11.15
N SER A 240 20.60 10.17 10.16
CA SER A 240 19.63 10.36 9.08
C SER A 240 19.27 9.01 8.45
N TYR A 241 18.06 8.90 7.90
CA TYR A 241 17.74 7.79 7.00
C TYR A 241 18.53 7.93 5.68
N SER A 242 18.95 6.81 5.11
CA SER A 242 19.68 6.75 3.84
C SER A 242 18.83 6.14 2.73
N GLY A 243 19.09 6.56 1.50
CA GLY A 243 18.45 6.02 0.30
C GLY A 243 17.09 6.64 -0.01
N ASP A 244 16.68 6.54 -1.27
CA ASP A 244 15.37 7.00 -1.73
C ASP A 244 14.40 5.81 -1.76
N LEU A 245 13.15 6.04 -1.36
CA LEU A 245 12.08 5.04 -1.46
C LEU A 245 11.38 5.21 -2.80
N VAL A 246 11.56 4.23 -3.69
CA VAL A 246 10.93 4.26 -5.02
C VAL A 246 9.41 4.17 -4.88
N LEU A 247 8.70 5.15 -5.42
CA LEU A 247 7.23 5.16 -5.48
C LEU A 247 6.72 4.66 -6.82
N SER A 248 7.41 5.04 -7.89
CA SER A 248 7.00 4.80 -9.27
C SER A 248 8.22 4.82 -10.20
N GLY A 249 8.01 4.64 -11.51
CA GLY A 249 9.07 4.84 -12.51
C GLY A 249 9.62 6.27 -12.60
N PHE A 250 8.97 7.26 -11.96
CA PHE A 250 9.29 8.68 -12.07
C PHE A 250 9.47 9.39 -10.73
N LEU A 251 8.89 8.84 -9.67
CA LEU A 251 8.84 9.46 -8.35
C LEU A 251 9.53 8.58 -7.32
N SER A 252 10.21 9.24 -6.39
CA SER A 252 10.73 8.61 -5.18
C SER A 252 10.51 9.52 -3.98
N LEU A 253 10.48 8.96 -2.78
CA LEU A 253 10.57 9.73 -1.55
C LEU A 253 12.03 9.80 -1.14
N ARG A 254 12.57 11.02 -1.17
CA ARG A 254 13.91 11.29 -0.69
C ARG A 254 13.90 11.64 0.79
N ASN A 255 14.76 10.97 1.53
CA ASN A 255 15.04 11.26 2.93
C ASN A 255 15.85 12.55 3.06
N SER A 256 15.47 13.39 4.01
CA SER A 256 16.25 14.57 4.41
C SER A 256 16.01 14.90 5.88
N SER A 257 16.90 15.67 6.49
CA SER A 257 16.78 16.07 7.88
C SER A 257 17.37 17.47 8.11
N ASP A 258 16.93 18.08 9.21
CA ASP A 258 17.60 19.23 9.82
C ASP A 258 18.00 18.88 11.26
N ALA A 259 18.36 19.91 12.05
CA ALA A 259 18.81 19.71 13.43
C ALA A 259 17.75 19.11 14.37
N THR A 260 16.47 19.14 14.01
CA THR A 260 15.36 18.69 14.88
C THR A 260 14.34 17.79 14.19
N ASN A 261 14.32 17.73 12.86
CA ASN A 261 13.28 17.04 12.09
C ASN A 261 13.85 16.09 11.04
N ALA A 262 13.11 15.01 10.78
CA ALA A 262 13.29 14.16 9.59
C ALA A 262 12.09 14.31 8.65
N TYR A 263 12.39 14.33 7.35
CA TYR A 263 11.42 14.58 6.29
C TYR A 263 11.51 13.53 5.19
N LEU A 264 10.35 13.28 4.58
CA LEU A 264 10.24 12.62 3.28
C LEU A 264 9.78 13.65 2.25
N THR A 265 10.51 13.81 1.16
CA THR A 265 10.12 14.71 0.07
C THR A 265 9.92 13.92 -1.21
N VAL A 266 8.77 14.09 -1.86
CA VAL A 266 8.52 13.52 -3.19
C VAL A 266 9.44 14.22 -4.18
N VAL A 267 10.34 13.46 -4.80
CA VAL A 267 11.25 13.94 -5.83
C VAL A 267 10.94 13.25 -7.15
N GLN A 268 11.08 14.01 -8.22
CA GLN A 268 11.07 13.47 -9.57
C GLN A 268 12.47 12.93 -9.90
N THR A 269 12.55 11.66 -10.24
CA THR A 269 13.79 10.96 -10.60
C THR A 269 13.94 10.81 -12.11
N ALA A 270 12.85 10.91 -12.88
CA ALA A 270 12.84 10.86 -14.34
C ALA A 270 11.75 11.76 -14.93
N THR A 271 11.95 12.24 -16.15
CA THR A 271 10.97 13.04 -16.90
C THR A 271 10.17 12.16 -17.85
N ALA A 272 8.90 12.50 -18.12
CA ALA A 272 8.06 11.76 -19.05
C ALA A 272 8.62 11.83 -20.49
N GLY A 273 9.20 12.97 -20.89
CA GLY A 273 9.86 13.09 -22.19
C GLY A 273 11.04 12.15 -22.36
N SER A 274 11.81 11.90 -21.29
CA SER A 274 13.03 11.08 -21.36
C SER A 274 12.78 9.58 -21.60
N ILE A 275 11.57 9.11 -21.29
CA ILE A 275 11.23 7.68 -21.38
C ILE A 275 10.50 7.31 -22.67
N GLY A 276 10.11 8.29 -23.50
CA GLY A 276 9.35 8.04 -24.73
C GLY A 276 10.14 7.21 -25.73
N GLY A 277 9.54 6.14 -26.26
CA GLY A 277 10.15 5.25 -27.24
C GLY A 277 10.06 5.75 -28.69
N THR A 278 9.13 6.68 -28.99
CA THR A 278 8.97 7.34 -30.29
C THR A 278 9.13 8.85 -30.16
N GLY A 279 9.41 9.55 -31.27
CA GLY A 279 9.45 11.01 -31.27
C GLY A 279 8.15 11.67 -30.78
N ASN A 280 6.99 11.10 -31.12
CA ASN A 280 5.70 11.56 -30.62
C ASN A 280 5.54 11.33 -29.12
N GLU A 281 5.90 10.14 -28.61
CA GLU A 281 5.86 9.85 -27.16
C GLU A 281 6.76 10.83 -26.37
N GLN A 282 7.95 11.15 -26.88
CA GLN A 282 8.88 12.10 -26.26
C GLN A 282 8.34 13.54 -26.27
N ALA A 283 7.71 13.96 -27.37
CA ALA A 283 7.10 15.29 -27.49
C ALA A 283 5.90 15.43 -26.54
N VAL A 284 5.04 14.41 -26.46
CA VAL A 284 3.92 14.36 -25.51
C VAL A 284 4.44 14.31 -24.07
N GLY A 285 5.46 13.51 -23.80
CA GLY A 285 6.10 13.46 -22.48
C GLY A 285 6.67 14.81 -22.07
N SER A 286 7.34 15.52 -22.98
CA SER A 286 7.85 16.87 -22.72
C SER A 286 6.72 17.89 -22.47
N ALA A 287 5.58 17.73 -23.15
CA ALA A 287 4.39 18.53 -22.87
C ALA A 287 3.83 18.21 -21.46
N VAL A 288 3.80 16.94 -21.06
CA VAL A 288 3.41 16.51 -19.70
C VAL A 288 4.37 17.09 -18.65
N ASP A 289 5.67 17.10 -18.92
CA ASP A 289 6.68 17.67 -18.03
C ASP A 289 6.52 19.19 -17.84
N SER A 290 5.98 19.88 -18.86
CA SER A 290 5.71 21.33 -18.80
C SER A 290 4.43 21.71 -18.04
N LEU A 291 3.58 20.73 -17.71
CA LEU A 291 2.33 20.99 -16.99
C LEU A 291 2.61 21.45 -15.54
N PRO A 292 1.73 22.29 -14.95
CA PRO A 292 1.84 22.64 -13.54
C PRO A 292 1.78 21.40 -12.64
N SER A 293 2.59 21.40 -11.57
CA SER A 293 2.56 20.36 -10.53
C SER A 293 1.15 20.18 -9.98
N GLY A 294 0.71 18.92 -9.89
CA GLY A 294 -0.64 18.56 -9.44
C GLY A 294 -1.69 18.49 -10.57
N ASN A 295 -1.34 18.83 -11.81
CA ASN A 295 -2.22 18.61 -12.95
C ASN A 295 -2.55 17.10 -13.10
N ALA A 296 -3.82 16.76 -13.32
CA ALA A 296 -4.30 15.38 -13.38
C ALA A 296 -3.59 14.51 -14.44
N VAL A 297 -3.22 15.09 -15.59
CA VAL A 297 -2.51 14.36 -16.64
C VAL A 297 -1.08 14.08 -16.20
N GLN A 298 -0.40 15.07 -15.64
CA GLN A 298 0.97 14.91 -15.15
C GLN A 298 1.06 13.92 -13.99
N THR A 299 0.22 14.08 -12.98
CA THR A 299 0.20 13.19 -11.81
C THR A 299 -0.19 11.78 -12.20
N GLY A 300 -1.13 11.61 -13.15
CA GLY A 300 -1.50 10.31 -13.70
C GLY A 300 -0.34 9.57 -14.39
N VAL A 301 0.50 10.28 -15.15
CA VAL A 301 1.70 9.70 -15.79
C VAL A 301 2.79 9.41 -14.76
N TYR A 302 3.11 10.36 -13.87
CA TYR A 302 4.20 10.21 -12.90
C TYR A 302 3.94 9.16 -11.83
N ASN A 303 2.67 8.84 -11.54
CA ASN A 303 2.32 7.79 -10.58
C ASN A 303 2.15 6.40 -11.24
N GLN A 304 2.53 6.23 -12.51
CA GLN A 304 2.55 4.90 -13.12
C GLN A 304 3.63 4.02 -12.47
N PRO A 305 3.29 2.77 -12.09
CA PRO A 305 4.14 1.95 -11.24
C PRO A 305 5.49 1.60 -11.90
N THR A 306 5.53 1.54 -13.23
CA THR A 306 6.75 1.27 -13.99
C THR A 306 6.92 2.23 -15.16
N VAL A 307 8.14 2.29 -15.70
CA VAL A 307 8.46 3.09 -16.89
C VAL A 307 7.63 2.61 -18.10
N GLU A 308 7.43 1.29 -18.26
CA GLU A 308 6.64 0.71 -19.34
C GLU A 308 5.16 1.12 -19.26
N ALA A 309 4.59 1.14 -18.04
CA ALA A 309 3.24 1.64 -17.83
C ALA A 309 3.15 3.15 -18.16
N GLY A 310 4.18 3.91 -17.81
CA GLY A 310 4.35 5.31 -18.22
C GLY A 310 4.37 5.49 -19.74
N GLN A 311 5.18 4.71 -20.46
CA GLN A 311 5.21 4.71 -21.93
C GLN A 311 3.85 4.37 -22.53
N GLY A 312 3.15 3.38 -21.96
CA GLY A 312 1.78 3.03 -22.36
C GLY A 312 0.81 4.20 -22.23
N ALA A 313 0.90 4.98 -21.14
CA ALA A 313 0.10 6.18 -20.95
C ALA A 313 0.44 7.26 -22.00
N LEU A 314 1.73 7.47 -22.30
CA LEU A 314 2.17 8.41 -23.33
C LEU A 314 1.65 8.04 -24.73
N ARG A 315 1.62 6.75 -25.08
CA ARG A 315 1.03 6.28 -26.35
C ARG A 315 -0.45 6.60 -26.47
N GLN A 316 -1.20 6.45 -25.38
CA GLN A 316 -2.63 6.80 -25.35
C GLN A 316 -2.82 8.31 -25.52
N LEU A 317 -2.02 9.12 -24.84
CA LEU A 317 -2.04 10.58 -24.95
C LEU A 317 -1.61 11.08 -26.35
N ALA A 318 -0.63 10.43 -26.97
CA ALA A 318 -0.18 10.73 -28.33
C ALA A 318 -1.23 10.41 -29.40
N GLY A 319 -2.21 9.56 -29.10
CA GLY A 319 -3.31 9.23 -30.02
C GLY A 319 -2.89 8.47 -31.27
N GLU A 320 -1.70 7.85 -31.27
CA GLU A 320 -1.09 7.22 -32.45
C GLU A 320 -1.97 6.13 -33.08
N ILE A 321 -2.80 5.46 -32.27
CA ILE A 321 -3.76 4.44 -32.73
C ILE A 321 -4.81 5.05 -33.67
N HIS A 322 -5.30 6.26 -33.37
CA HIS A 322 -6.37 6.89 -34.16
C HIS A 322 -5.86 7.43 -35.51
N ALA A 323 -4.66 8.01 -35.53
CA ALA A 323 -4.03 8.47 -36.76
C ALA A 323 -3.67 7.29 -37.68
N SER A 324 -3.11 6.22 -37.10
CA SER A 324 -2.72 5.02 -37.84
C SER A 324 -3.92 4.27 -38.41
N ALA A 325 -5.02 4.15 -37.65
CA ALA A 325 -6.26 3.53 -38.12
C ALA A 325 -6.87 4.28 -39.32
N ARG A 326 -6.84 5.62 -39.33
CA ARG A 326 -7.31 6.41 -40.48
C ARG A 326 -6.45 6.17 -41.72
N SER A 327 -5.13 6.12 -41.57
CA SER A 327 -4.23 5.79 -42.68
C SER A 327 -4.51 4.38 -43.22
N VAL A 328 -4.78 3.40 -42.35
CA VAL A 328 -5.20 2.05 -42.78
C VAL A 328 -6.52 2.08 -43.55
N LEU A 329 -7.54 2.79 -43.05
CA LEU A 329 -8.83 2.90 -43.74
C LEU A 329 -8.71 3.56 -45.12
N VAL A 330 -7.84 4.56 -45.26
CA VAL A 330 -7.56 5.23 -46.54
C VAL A 330 -6.86 4.27 -47.51
N ASP A 331 -5.93 3.45 -47.03
CA ASP A 331 -5.25 2.43 -47.85
C ASP A 331 -6.18 1.27 -48.24
N GLU A 332 -7.01 0.78 -47.32
CA GLU A 332 -8.00 -0.28 -47.59
C GLU A 332 -9.05 0.18 -48.60
N SER A 333 -9.35 1.47 -48.64
CA SER A 333 -10.25 2.06 -49.63
C SER A 333 -9.77 1.82 -51.07
N TRP A 334 -8.48 1.59 -51.31
CA TRP A 334 -7.98 1.27 -52.65
C TRP A 334 -8.44 -0.11 -53.13
N HIS A 335 -8.52 -1.11 -52.25
CA HIS A 335 -8.91 -2.47 -52.62
C HIS A 335 -10.40 -2.56 -53.01
N VAL A 336 -11.26 -1.83 -52.29
CA VAL A 336 -12.69 -1.73 -52.65
C VAL A 336 -12.85 -0.94 -53.95
N ARG A 337 -12.14 0.19 -54.10
CA ARG A 337 -12.16 0.98 -55.34
C ARG A 337 -11.60 0.22 -56.54
N SER A 338 -10.58 -0.61 -56.37
CA SER A 338 -10.02 -1.41 -57.46
C SER A 338 -10.98 -2.50 -57.88
N ALA A 339 -11.58 -3.25 -56.95
CA ALA A 339 -12.59 -4.27 -57.27
C ALA A 339 -13.80 -3.67 -58.01
N VAL A 340 -14.29 -2.51 -57.57
CA VAL A 340 -15.40 -1.80 -58.25
C VAL A 340 -14.97 -1.29 -59.63
N ASN A 341 -13.79 -0.68 -59.76
CA ASN A 341 -13.28 -0.21 -61.05
C ASN A 341 -12.97 -1.34 -62.03
N ASP A 342 -12.51 -2.49 -61.55
CA ASP A 342 -12.28 -3.69 -62.36
C ASP A 342 -13.61 -4.28 -62.84
N ARG A 343 -14.63 -4.30 -61.98
CA ARG A 343 -15.99 -4.67 -62.38
C ARG A 343 -16.58 -3.70 -63.42
N LEU A 344 -16.42 -2.39 -63.22
CA LEU A 344 -16.88 -1.37 -64.17
C LEU A 344 -16.15 -1.52 -65.51
N ARG A 345 -14.83 -1.67 -65.52
CA ARG A 345 -14.04 -1.91 -66.74
C ARG A 345 -14.44 -3.21 -67.45
N SER A 346 -14.68 -4.28 -66.69
CA SER A 346 -15.19 -5.54 -67.24
C SER A 346 -16.62 -5.44 -67.77
N ALA A 347 -17.49 -4.62 -67.17
CA ALA A 347 -18.87 -4.44 -67.61
C ALA A 347 -18.98 -3.67 -68.94
N PHE A 348 -18.10 -2.68 -69.14
CA PHE A 348 -18.12 -1.80 -70.31
C PHE A 348 -17.11 -2.17 -71.40
N GLY A 349 -16.38 -3.29 -71.24
CA GLY A 349 -15.58 -3.91 -72.31
C GLY A 349 -14.39 -3.08 -72.78
N THR A 350 -13.77 -2.29 -71.92
CA THR A 350 -12.61 -1.45 -72.28
C THR A 350 -11.31 -2.25 -72.34
N VAL A 351 -10.37 -1.81 -73.20
CA VAL A 351 -9.14 -2.55 -73.57
C VAL A 351 -8.27 -2.86 -72.35
N GLY A 352 -7.99 -4.15 -72.12
CA GLY A 352 -7.08 -4.63 -71.09
C GLY A 352 -7.72 -5.22 -69.82
N ALA A 353 -9.05 -5.31 -69.74
CA ALA A 353 -9.72 -5.93 -68.58
C ALA A 353 -9.72 -7.47 -68.67
N ALA A 354 -9.28 -8.16 -67.61
CA ALA A 354 -9.44 -9.60 -67.49
C ALA A 354 -10.93 -9.96 -67.34
N PRO A 355 -11.46 -10.96 -68.08
CA PRO A 355 -12.87 -11.31 -68.01
C PRO A 355 -13.23 -11.83 -66.61
N MET A 356 -14.09 -11.13 -65.87
CA MET A 356 -14.62 -11.63 -64.61
C MET A 356 -15.75 -12.63 -64.88
N ALA A 357 -15.61 -13.85 -64.34
CA ALA A 357 -16.62 -14.90 -64.48
C ALA A 357 -17.94 -14.43 -63.84
N THR A 358 -18.93 -14.17 -64.69
CA THR A 358 -20.26 -13.76 -64.27
C THR A 358 -21.16 -14.98 -64.33
N LEU A 359 -21.77 -15.37 -63.21
CA LEU A 359 -22.73 -16.47 -63.18
C LEU A 359 -24.05 -15.97 -63.78
N SER A 360 -24.31 -16.32 -65.02
CA SER A 360 -25.59 -16.06 -65.67
C SER A 360 -26.55 -17.21 -65.35
N TYR A 361 -27.47 -17.02 -64.42
CA TYR A 361 -28.58 -17.95 -64.20
C TYR A 361 -29.63 -17.73 -65.28
N GLY A 362 -29.57 -18.53 -66.34
CA GLY A 362 -30.55 -18.48 -67.42
C GLY A 362 -30.36 -19.60 -68.43
N PHE A 363 -30.67 -20.84 -68.04
CA PHE A 363 -30.94 -21.90 -69.00
C PHE A 363 -32.24 -22.61 -68.62
N THR A 364 -33.31 -22.37 -69.38
CA THR A 364 -34.37 -23.36 -69.55
C THR A 364 -33.87 -24.36 -70.57
N ALA A 365 -33.51 -25.56 -70.11
CA ALA A 365 -33.14 -26.66 -70.96
C ALA A 365 -34.39 -27.28 -71.57
N ASP A 366 -34.65 -27.05 -72.86
CA ASP A 366 -35.28 -28.08 -73.68
C ASP A 366 -34.95 -27.92 -75.18
N LEU A 367 -34.37 -29.00 -75.73
CA LEU A 367 -34.21 -29.38 -77.15
C LEU A 367 -33.42 -28.49 -78.14
N ALA A 368 -32.10 -28.73 -78.26
CA ALA A 368 -31.38 -28.67 -79.54
C ALA A 368 -30.11 -29.59 -79.53
N PRO A 369 -29.70 -30.19 -80.67
CA PRO A 369 -28.69 -31.26 -80.70
C PRO A 369 -27.26 -30.74 -80.48
N ALA A 370 -26.35 -31.65 -80.10
CA ALA A 370 -24.95 -31.39 -79.75
C ALA A 370 -24.20 -30.51 -80.78
N VAL A 371 -23.96 -29.25 -80.41
CA VAL A 371 -23.12 -28.33 -81.18
C VAL A 371 -21.65 -28.57 -80.81
N LYS A 372 -20.86 -29.11 -81.74
CA LYS A 372 -19.39 -28.99 -81.70
C LYS A 372 -19.00 -27.70 -82.42
N GLY A 373 -18.76 -26.66 -81.62
CA GLY A 373 -18.28 -25.35 -82.00
C GLY A 373 -17.89 -24.58 -80.73
N PRO A 374 -17.11 -23.49 -80.84
CA PRO A 374 -16.76 -22.68 -79.67
C PRO A 374 -18.04 -22.21 -78.96
N MET A 375 -18.04 -22.25 -77.62
CA MET A 375 -19.20 -21.86 -76.79
C MET A 375 -19.78 -20.53 -77.27
N PRO A 376 -21.12 -20.40 -77.41
CA PRO A 376 -21.73 -19.12 -77.75
C PRO A 376 -21.32 -18.07 -76.72
N LYS A 377 -20.94 -16.89 -77.20
CA LYS A 377 -20.70 -15.74 -76.34
C LYS A 377 -22.01 -15.44 -75.61
N LEU A 378 -22.02 -15.56 -74.28
CA LEU A 378 -23.19 -15.25 -73.45
C LEU A 378 -23.75 -13.88 -73.86
N PRO A 379 -25.07 -13.72 -74.07
CA PRO A 379 -25.66 -12.41 -74.29
C PRO A 379 -25.27 -11.50 -73.14
N SER A 380 -25.00 -10.22 -73.43
CA SER A 380 -24.85 -9.20 -72.40
C SER A 380 -26.05 -9.27 -71.46
N ALA A 381 -25.83 -9.76 -70.24
CA ALA A 381 -26.88 -9.94 -69.25
C ALA A 381 -27.43 -8.56 -68.87
N GLU A 382 -28.55 -8.17 -69.49
CA GLU A 382 -29.06 -6.81 -69.36
C GLU A 382 -29.82 -6.53 -68.07
N ARG A 383 -30.02 -7.48 -67.15
CA ARG A 383 -30.81 -7.14 -65.94
C ARG A 383 -30.25 -7.59 -64.59
N PHE A 384 -29.69 -8.79 -64.43
CA PHE A 384 -29.15 -9.21 -63.13
C PHE A 384 -27.91 -10.09 -63.28
N ALA A 385 -26.81 -9.67 -62.68
CA ALA A 385 -25.53 -10.37 -62.68
C ALA A 385 -24.94 -10.38 -61.27
N VAL A 386 -24.70 -11.57 -60.71
CA VAL A 386 -24.00 -11.74 -59.44
C VAL A 386 -22.52 -11.96 -59.73
N TRP A 387 -21.68 -11.18 -59.06
CA TRP A 387 -20.23 -11.27 -59.15
C TRP A 387 -19.67 -11.32 -57.73
N GLY A 388 -18.55 -12.02 -57.56
CA GLY A 388 -17.83 -12.11 -56.30
C GLY A 388 -16.34 -12.04 -56.57
N GLN A 389 -15.63 -11.27 -55.75
CA GLN A 389 -14.18 -11.17 -55.79
C GLN A 389 -13.64 -11.29 -54.37
N GLY A 390 -12.80 -12.30 -54.15
CA GLY A 390 -12.00 -12.38 -52.93
C GLY A 390 -10.90 -11.33 -52.99
N TYR A 391 -10.75 -10.57 -51.92
CA TYR A 391 -9.63 -9.65 -51.73
C TYR A 391 -9.02 -9.93 -50.37
N GLY A 392 -7.71 -9.79 -50.28
CA GLY A 392 -7.01 -9.81 -49.00
C GLY A 392 -5.61 -9.23 -49.10
N SER A 393 -5.13 -8.67 -48.01
CA SER A 393 -3.78 -8.12 -47.93
C SER A 393 -3.23 -8.28 -46.53
N TRP A 394 -1.97 -8.71 -46.43
CA TRP A 394 -1.16 -8.47 -45.24
C TRP A 394 -0.24 -7.29 -45.50
N GLY A 395 -0.08 -6.43 -44.50
CA GLY A 395 0.79 -5.27 -44.60
C GLY A 395 1.48 -5.00 -43.28
N ARG A 396 2.72 -4.51 -43.35
CA ARG A 396 3.41 -3.96 -42.18
C ARG A 396 3.93 -2.57 -42.52
N THR A 397 3.42 -1.56 -41.83
CA THR A 397 4.00 -0.22 -41.81
C THR A 397 5.09 -0.23 -40.76
N ARG A 398 6.34 -0.12 -41.20
CA ARG A 398 7.48 -0.02 -40.27
C ARG A 398 7.45 1.35 -39.60
N SER A 399 7.93 1.39 -38.35
CA SER A 399 8.17 2.65 -37.66
C SER A 399 9.15 3.52 -38.47
N ASP A 400 8.91 4.83 -38.49
CA ASP A 400 9.78 5.84 -39.05
C ASP A 400 10.60 6.59 -37.98
N GLY A 401 10.55 6.12 -36.73
CA GLY A 401 11.11 6.78 -35.55
C GLY A 401 10.15 7.77 -34.87
N ASN A 402 9.13 8.27 -35.58
CA ASN A 402 8.13 9.19 -35.03
C ASN A 402 6.91 8.45 -34.48
N ALA A 403 6.53 7.32 -35.07
CA ALA A 403 5.39 6.49 -34.64
C ALA A 403 5.74 4.98 -34.59
N ALA A 404 4.99 4.20 -33.80
CA ALA A 404 5.19 2.76 -33.68
C ALA A 404 4.89 1.95 -34.97
N SER A 405 5.45 0.74 -35.09
CA SER A 405 5.17 -0.12 -36.27
C SER A 405 3.77 -0.74 -36.21
N LEU A 406 3.09 -0.80 -37.34
CA LEU A 406 1.73 -1.34 -37.47
C LEU A 406 1.70 -2.56 -38.39
N SER A 407 1.02 -3.62 -37.97
CA SER A 407 0.68 -4.77 -38.81
C SER A 407 -0.82 -4.80 -39.10
N ARG A 408 -1.19 -5.05 -40.35
CA ARG A 408 -2.58 -5.21 -40.81
C ARG A 408 -2.76 -6.52 -41.57
N SER A 409 -3.94 -7.11 -41.45
CA SER A 409 -4.40 -8.25 -42.23
C SER A 409 -5.86 -8.02 -42.60
N THR A 410 -6.16 -8.01 -43.89
CA THR A 410 -7.51 -8.06 -44.41
C THR A 410 -7.69 -9.42 -45.06
N GLY A 411 -8.46 -10.31 -44.43
CA GLY A 411 -8.82 -11.63 -44.98
C GLY A 411 -7.74 -12.69 -44.86
#